data_AF-A0A448Z5Z0-F1
#
_entry.id   AF-A0A448Z5Z0-F1
#
_cell.length_a   1.000
_cell.length_b   1.000
_cell.length_c   1.000
_cell.angle_alpha   90.00
_cell.angle_beta   90.00
_cell.angle_gamma   90.00
#
_symmetry.space_group_name_H-M   'P 1'
#
loop_
_entity.id
_entity.type
_entity.pdbx_description
1 polymer ?
#
loop_
_entity_poly.entity_id
_entity_poly.type
_entity_poly.pdbx_seq_one_letter_code
_entity_poly.pdbx_strand_id
1 'polypeptide(L)'
;MLLNYHELTMSESKDSPQRQLQFKIICLIIATCFVFSVWLSGVLLTIEPFETPFPGGQFCYKNFARDYVTSMGIGRRLMAEVLEAFPKEEDEAAGISAQERKKMIEDKVYHIYLDNPEDVGGAHTRWMSGVVATDDVEKYCDPLFNKNPKIKREKELHKNEPESEKKASELFEQALYQSIDLPVVDSIAIKFPFSNGFLSGLVFSYKIIPEMRQLAAERGEPGNMSVVVSRCSVEGAECTHYIPLSKGIGFHAGQPSTEDYQRGLPDEGFSLVETLKGGLRVVCPFLKPYLEDTTDEPAAGDNSEL
;
A
#
# COMPACT_ATOMS: atom_id res chain seq x y z
N MET A 1 -33.87 1.35 -15.40
CA MET A 1 -34.57 0.62 -14.34
C MET A 1 -33.72 -0.60 -14.02
N LEU A 2 -32.77 -0.45 -13.09
CA LEU A 2 -31.90 -1.55 -12.64
C LEU A 2 -32.62 -2.25 -11.49
N LEU A 3 -33.34 -3.32 -11.79
CA LEU A 3 -33.84 -4.24 -10.78
C LEU A 3 -32.63 -4.80 -10.01
N ASN A 4 -32.60 -4.57 -8.71
CA ASN A 4 -31.49 -4.98 -7.85
C ASN A 4 -31.47 -6.51 -7.77
N TYR A 5 -30.29 -7.12 -7.92
CA TYR A 5 -30.06 -8.58 -7.98
C TYR A 5 -30.70 -9.36 -6.82
N HIS A 6 -30.78 -8.74 -5.64
CA HIS A 6 -31.44 -9.30 -4.47
C HIS A 6 -32.96 -9.43 -4.60
N GLU A 7 -33.61 -8.62 -5.45
CA GLU A 7 -35.06 -8.62 -5.61
C GLU A 7 -35.55 -9.70 -6.59
N LEU A 8 -34.73 -10.08 -7.57
CA LEU A 8 -35.08 -11.11 -8.57
C LEU A 8 -34.97 -12.55 -8.05
N THR A 9 -34.27 -12.76 -6.92
CA THR A 9 -33.93 -14.12 -6.43
C THR A 9 -34.51 -14.44 -5.04
N MET A 10 -35.27 -13.50 -4.45
CA MET A 10 -35.80 -13.64 -3.09
C MET A 10 -36.91 -14.70 -2.96
N SER A 11 -37.55 -15.11 -4.05
CA SER A 11 -38.63 -16.11 -4.05
C SER A 11 -38.17 -17.54 -4.36
N GLU A 12 -36.92 -17.75 -4.77
CA GLU A 12 -36.43 -19.08 -5.16
C GLU A 12 -35.71 -19.80 -4.02
N SER A 13 -35.97 -21.11 -3.91
CA SER A 13 -35.25 -21.96 -2.95
C SER A 13 -33.75 -21.94 -3.25
N LYS A 14 -32.94 -22.06 -2.20
CA LYS A 14 -31.46 -22.05 -2.30
C LYS A 14 -30.94 -23.09 -3.30
N ASP A 15 -31.65 -24.20 -3.44
CA ASP A 15 -31.27 -25.34 -4.28
C ASP A 15 -31.98 -25.36 -5.65
N SER A 16 -32.63 -24.26 -6.06
CA SER A 16 -33.25 -24.21 -7.39
C SER A 16 -32.19 -24.39 -8.49
N PRO A 17 -32.47 -25.18 -9.55
CA PRO A 17 -31.54 -25.33 -10.68
C PRO A 17 -31.17 -24.00 -11.34
N GLN A 18 -32.09 -23.03 -11.33
CA GLN A 18 -31.88 -21.70 -11.90
C GLN A 18 -30.87 -20.90 -11.06
N ARG A 19 -31.01 -20.91 -9.74
CA ARG A 19 -30.05 -20.26 -8.82
C ARG A 19 -28.66 -20.89 -8.88
N GLN A 20 -28.57 -22.22 -9.03
CA GLN A 20 -27.30 -22.90 -9.25
C GLN A 20 -26.64 -22.52 -10.58
N LEU A 21 -27.41 -22.43 -11.68
CA LEU A 21 -26.91 -21.99 -12.98
C LEU A 21 -26.41 -20.54 -12.91
N GLN A 22 -27.18 -19.65 -12.28
CA GLN A 22 -26.80 -18.26 -12.07
C GLN A 22 -25.53 -18.13 -11.24
N PHE A 23 -25.40 -18.88 -10.14
CA PHE A 23 -24.18 -18.91 -9.33
C PHE A 23 -22.96 -19.33 -10.16
N LYS A 24 -23.08 -20.38 -10.98
CA LYS A 24 -22.00 -20.82 -11.88
C LYS A 24 -21.59 -19.73 -12.87
N ILE A 25 -22.55 -19.01 -13.46
CA ILE A 25 -22.27 -17.88 -14.36
C ILE A 25 -21.51 -16.77 -13.61
N ILE A 26 -21.94 -16.42 -12.40
CA ILE A 26 -21.25 -15.41 -11.58
C ILE A 26 -19.83 -15.86 -11.25
N CYS A 27 -19.63 -17.12 -10.83
CA CYS A 27 -18.30 -17.67 -10.59
C CYS A 27 -17.42 -17.63 -11.84
N LEU A 28 -17.97 -17.95 -13.02
CA LEU A 28 -17.24 -17.88 -14.29
C LEU A 28 -16.83 -16.44 -14.63
N ILE A 29 -17.72 -15.47 -14.44
CA ILE A 29 -17.43 -14.04 -14.64
C ILE A 29 -16.31 -13.61 -13.68
N ILE A 30 -16.45 -13.91 -12.38
CA ILE A 30 -15.43 -13.58 -11.37
C ILE A 30 -14.09 -14.22 -11.72
N ALA A 31 -14.06 -15.50 -12.10
CA ALA A 31 -12.84 -16.20 -12.49
C ALA A 31 -12.20 -15.55 -13.73
N THR A 32 -13.00 -15.18 -14.72
CA THR A 32 -12.52 -14.50 -15.94
C THR A 32 -11.94 -13.13 -15.60
N CYS A 33 -12.63 -12.34 -14.79
CA CYS A 33 -12.15 -11.03 -14.32
C CYS A 33 -10.88 -11.18 -13.47
N PHE A 34 -10.78 -12.22 -12.64
CA PHE A 34 -9.58 -12.50 -11.86
C PHE A 34 -8.39 -12.84 -12.75
N VAL A 35 -8.54 -13.77 -13.70
CA VAL A 35 -7.48 -14.12 -14.66
C VAL A 35 -7.06 -12.89 -15.48
N PHE A 36 -8.02 -12.09 -15.93
CA PHE A 36 -7.73 -10.83 -16.63
C PHE A 36 -6.97 -9.84 -15.75
N SER A 37 -7.32 -9.75 -14.46
CA SER A 37 -6.61 -8.89 -13.50
C SER A 37 -5.19 -9.40 -13.22
N VAL A 38 -4.97 -10.72 -13.17
CA VAL A 38 -3.63 -11.32 -13.07
C VAL A 38 -2.79 -10.93 -14.27
N TRP A 39 -3.35 -11.03 -15.48
CA TRP A 39 -2.68 -10.61 -16.71
C TRP A 39 -2.32 -9.11 -16.70
N LEU A 40 -3.26 -8.24 -16.35
CA LEU A 40 -3.02 -6.79 -16.27
C LEU A 40 -2.05 -6.37 -15.16
N SER A 41 -2.01 -7.12 -14.05
CA SER A 41 -1.15 -6.77 -12.90
C SER A 41 0.34 -6.93 -13.17
N GLY A 42 0.74 -7.47 -14.32
CA GLY A 42 2.15 -7.66 -14.66
C GLY A 42 2.84 -8.80 -13.92
N VAL A 43 2.12 -9.67 -13.20
CA VAL A 43 2.70 -10.82 -12.45
C VAL A 43 3.71 -11.60 -13.30
N LEU A 44 3.47 -11.75 -14.60
CA LEU A 44 4.31 -12.52 -15.53
C LEU A 44 5.37 -11.68 -16.27
N LEU A 45 5.37 -10.36 -16.13
CA LEU A 45 6.32 -9.48 -16.82
C LEU A 45 7.70 -9.55 -16.18
N THR A 46 8.76 -9.48 -16.99
CA THR A 46 10.12 -9.34 -16.47
C THR A 46 10.33 -7.94 -15.89
N ILE A 47 11.15 -7.86 -14.85
CA ILE A 47 11.56 -6.59 -14.28
C ILE A 47 12.78 -6.09 -15.06
N GLU A 48 12.67 -4.88 -15.62
CA GLU A 48 13.75 -4.26 -16.40
C GLU A 48 14.21 -2.98 -15.68
N PRO A 49 15.30 -3.05 -14.89
CA PRO A 49 15.83 -1.89 -14.19
C PRO A 49 16.57 -0.94 -15.14
N PHE A 50 16.44 0.36 -14.88
CA PHE A 50 17.20 1.41 -15.55
C PHE A 50 17.73 2.43 -14.55
N GLU A 51 18.86 3.06 -14.84
CA GLU A 51 19.44 4.08 -13.97
C GLU A 51 18.82 5.45 -14.23
N THR A 52 18.49 6.17 -13.15
CA THR A 52 17.94 7.52 -13.20
C THR A 52 18.21 8.24 -11.89
N PRO A 53 18.44 9.56 -11.88
CA PRO A 53 18.47 10.29 -10.62
C PRO A 53 17.08 10.34 -9.98
N PHE A 54 17.02 10.21 -8.65
CA PHE A 54 15.85 10.59 -7.86
C PHE A 54 15.84 12.12 -7.71
N PRO A 55 14.72 12.81 -7.98
CA PRO A 55 14.69 14.26 -8.08
C PRO A 55 14.98 15.01 -6.76
N GLY A 56 14.81 14.37 -5.60
CA GLY A 56 14.97 15.01 -4.29
C GLY A 56 13.98 16.16 -4.05
N GLY A 57 14.19 16.91 -2.96
CA GLY A 57 13.38 18.08 -2.59
C GLY A 57 12.68 17.93 -1.24
N GLN A 58 11.88 18.94 -0.86
CA GLN A 58 11.11 18.89 0.38
C GLN A 58 9.97 17.88 0.22
N PHE A 59 10.00 16.81 1.00
CA PHE A 59 8.95 15.82 1.07
C PHE A 59 8.01 16.11 2.22
N CYS A 60 6.74 16.36 1.92
CA CYS A 60 5.70 16.71 2.88
C CYS A 60 4.70 15.56 2.95
N TYR A 61 4.69 14.84 4.06
CA TYR A 61 4.18 13.47 4.11
C TYR A 61 3.43 13.13 5.39
N LYS A 62 2.52 12.16 5.29
CA LYS A 62 1.96 11.44 6.44
C LYS A 62 2.68 10.09 6.56
N ASN A 63 2.95 9.68 7.79
CA ASN A 63 3.54 8.37 8.12
C ASN A 63 2.47 7.43 8.67
N PHE A 64 2.53 6.16 8.30
CA PHE A 64 1.61 5.11 8.73
C PHE A 64 2.33 3.79 8.95
N ALA A 65 1.83 2.98 9.89
CA ALA A 65 2.17 1.57 10.02
C ALA A 65 0.96 0.74 9.52
N ARG A 66 1.08 0.14 8.34
CA ARG A 66 0.02 -0.66 7.73
C ARG A 66 0.52 -1.47 6.56
N ASP A 67 -0.12 -2.62 6.34
CA ASP A 67 0.17 -3.54 5.24
C ASP A 67 0.19 -2.80 3.91
N TYR A 68 1.28 -2.97 3.14
CA TYR A 68 1.52 -2.27 1.87
C TYR A 68 0.40 -2.44 0.84
N VAL A 69 -0.27 -3.60 0.81
CA VAL A 69 -1.42 -3.84 -0.07
C VAL A 69 -2.59 -2.96 0.34
N THR A 70 -2.80 -2.77 1.65
CA THR A 70 -3.86 -1.91 2.18
C THR A 70 -3.53 -0.42 2.14
N SER A 71 -2.24 -0.06 2.18
CA SER A 71 -1.75 1.32 2.15
C SER A 71 -2.04 2.03 0.83
N MET A 72 -2.23 1.29 -0.26
CA MET A 72 -2.66 1.84 -1.55
C MET A 72 -3.98 2.63 -1.46
N GLY A 73 -4.91 2.20 -0.61
CA GLY A 73 -6.16 2.93 -0.37
C GLY A 73 -5.92 4.30 0.28
N ILE A 74 -4.95 4.39 1.18
CA ILE A 74 -4.53 5.63 1.82
C ILE A 74 -3.82 6.53 0.79
N GLY A 75 -2.98 5.96 -0.08
CA GLY A 75 -2.31 6.69 -1.16
C GLY A 75 -3.31 7.40 -2.09
N ARG A 76 -4.40 6.71 -2.46
CA ARG A 76 -5.51 7.32 -3.24
C ARG A 76 -6.16 8.49 -2.51
N ARG A 77 -6.39 8.34 -1.20
CA ARG A 77 -7.01 9.40 -0.41
C ARG A 77 -6.09 10.62 -0.28
N LEU A 78 -4.80 10.38 -0.07
CA LEU A 78 -3.80 11.44 -0.06
C LEU A 78 -3.77 12.18 -1.40
N MET A 79 -3.76 11.46 -2.52
CA MET A 79 -3.85 12.06 -3.85
C MET A 79 -5.08 12.98 -4.00
N ALA A 80 -6.25 12.52 -3.54
CA ALA A 80 -7.46 13.33 -3.57
C ALA A 80 -7.36 14.57 -2.68
N GLU A 81 -6.78 14.45 -1.48
CA GLU A 81 -6.59 15.58 -0.57
C GLU A 81 -5.62 16.61 -1.12
N VAL A 82 -4.53 16.17 -1.76
CA VAL A 82 -3.53 16.97 -2.45
C VAL A 82 -4.16 17.69 -3.65
N LEU A 83 -4.97 16.98 -4.45
CA LEU A 83 -5.75 17.55 -5.54
C LEU A 83 -6.75 18.62 -5.09
N GLU A 84 -7.28 18.52 -3.87
CA GLU A 84 -8.18 19.52 -3.30
C GLU A 84 -7.42 20.71 -2.71
N ALA A 85 -6.26 20.45 -2.07
CA ALA A 85 -5.50 21.46 -1.36
C ALA A 85 -4.80 22.48 -2.27
N PHE A 86 -4.44 22.09 -3.51
CA PHE A 86 -3.72 22.99 -4.40
C PHE A 86 -4.62 24.04 -5.09
N PRO A 87 -4.17 25.30 -5.18
CA PRO A 87 -4.95 26.38 -5.74
C PRO A 87 -5.30 26.09 -7.21
N LYS A 88 -6.60 26.23 -7.55
CA LYS A 88 -7.10 26.03 -8.92
C LYS A 88 -6.99 27.30 -9.76
N GLU A 89 -7.02 28.46 -9.12
CA GLU A 89 -7.13 29.76 -9.79
C GLU A 89 -5.91 30.08 -10.65
N GLU A 90 -4.70 29.76 -10.16
CA GLU A 90 -3.46 29.95 -10.93
C GLU A 90 -3.39 29.02 -12.15
N ASP A 91 -3.76 27.75 -11.96
CA ASP A 91 -3.76 26.74 -13.02
C ASP A 91 -4.80 27.08 -14.10
N GLU A 92 -6.00 27.52 -13.70
CA GLU A 92 -7.06 27.97 -14.61
C GLU A 92 -6.66 29.25 -15.36
N ALA A 93 -6.00 30.21 -14.69
CA ALA A 93 -5.47 31.41 -15.34
C ALA A 93 -4.35 31.09 -16.35
N ALA A 94 -3.57 30.04 -16.09
CA ALA A 94 -2.56 29.52 -17.01
C ALA A 94 -3.13 28.62 -18.13
N GLY A 95 -4.45 28.38 -18.15
CA GLY A 95 -5.11 27.54 -19.15
C GLY A 95 -4.82 26.04 -19.00
N ILE A 96 -4.40 25.60 -17.82
CA ILE A 96 -4.09 24.20 -17.52
C ILE A 96 -5.40 23.42 -17.36
N SER A 97 -5.57 22.35 -18.13
CA SER A 97 -6.75 21.50 -18.01
C SER A 97 -6.76 20.72 -16.68
N ALA A 98 -7.96 20.33 -16.22
CA ALA A 98 -8.10 19.50 -15.02
C ALA A 98 -7.31 18.17 -15.11
N GLN A 99 -7.16 17.62 -16.32
CA GLN A 99 -6.41 16.40 -16.57
C GLN A 99 -4.90 16.63 -16.46
N GLU A 100 -4.38 17.70 -17.05
CA GLU A 100 -2.96 18.08 -16.91
C GLU A 100 -2.61 18.40 -15.46
N ARG A 101 -3.49 19.10 -14.74
CA ARG A 101 -3.34 19.36 -13.31
C ARG A 101 -3.25 18.06 -12.51
N LYS A 102 -4.14 17.11 -12.79
CA LYS A 102 -4.11 15.79 -12.16
C LYS A 102 -2.78 15.08 -12.41
N LYS A 103 -2.30 15.10 -13.65
CA LYS A 103 -1.02 14.49 -14.03
C LYS A 103 0.17 15.14 -13.32
N MET A 104 0.23 16.48 -13.27
CA MET A 104 1.28 17.21 -12.56
C MET A 104 1.33 16.85 -11.07
N ILE A 105 0.17 16.61 -10.46
CA ILE A 105 0.07 16.22 -9.05
C ILE A 105 0.45 14.75 -8.87
N GLU A 106 -0.01 13.86 -9.76
CA GLU A 106 0.43 12.46 -9.80
C GLU A 106 1.96 12.35 -9.90
N ASP A 107 2.59 13.24 -10.68
CA ASP A 107 4.03 13.29 -10.85
C ASP A 107 4.81 13.76 -9.60
N LYS A 108 4.11 14.39 -8.64
CA LYS A 108 4.69 14.91 -7.39
C LYS A 108 4.34 14.08 -6.16
N VAL A 109 3.40 13.15 -6.23
CA VAL A 109 3.04 12.28 -5.10
C VAL A 109 3.91 11.04 -5.07
N TYR A 110 4.60 10.84 -3.95
CA TYR A 110 5.50 9.72 -3.73
C TYR A 110 5.08 8.91 -2.51
N HIS A 111 5.39 7.62 -2.57
CA HIS A 111 5.14 6.61 -1.56
C HIS A 111 6.48 5.97 -1.17
N ILE A 112 6.93 6.16 0.06
CA ILE A 112 8.20 5.59 0.56
C ILE A 112 7.88 4.38 1.43
N TYR A 113 8.42 3.24 1.04
CA TYR A 113 8.30 1.96 1.72
C TYR A 113 9.63 1.69 2.44
N LEU A 114 9.58 1.78 3.76
CA LEU A 114 10.77 1.74 4.61
C LEU A 114 11.25 0.31 4.86
N ASP A 115 10.34 -0.65 4.86
CA ASP A 115 10.59 -2.02 5.29
C ASP A 115 10.55 -3.01 4.13
N ASN A 116 11.16 -4.17 4.37
CA ASN A 116 10.97 -5.33 3.52
C ASN A 116 9.74 -6.08 4.05
N PRO A 117 8.70 -6.32 3.23
CA PRO A 117 7.52 -7.06 3.66
C PRO A 117 7.82 -8.50 4.10
N GLU A 118 8.98 -9.05 3.71
CA GLU A 118 9.46 -10.36 4.17
C GLU A 118 10.03 -10.32 5.60
N ASP A 119 10.56 -9.17 6.03
CA ASP A 119 11.17 -8.99 7.36
C ASP A 119 10.17 -8.43 8.37
N VAL A 120 9.41 -7.42 7.96
CA VAL A 120 8.36 -6.77 8.73
C VAL A 120 7.09 -6.90 7.92
N GLY A 121 6.13 -7.69 8.39
CA GLY A 121 4.95 -8.00 7.61
C GLY A 121 3.65 -7.43 8.17
N GLY A 122 2.62 -7.45 7.32
CA GLY A 122 1.26 -7.12 7.70
C GLY A 122 1.14 -5.70 8.23
N ALA A 123 0.43 -5.54 9.34
CA ALA A 123 0.10 -4.22 9.84
C ALA A 123 1.28 -3.44 10.47
N HIS A 124 2.46 -4.04 10.56
CA HIS A 124 3.66 -3.40 11.10
C HIS A 124 4.53 -2.73 10.04
N THR A 125 4.28 -2.98 8.75
CA THR A 125 5.09 -2.35 7.69
C THR A 125 4.95 -0.83 7.72
N ARG A 126 6.08 -0.12 7.76
CA ARG A 126 6.10 1.34 7.80
C ARG A 126 6.11 1.92 6.39
N TRP A 127 5.28 2.93 6.21
CA TRP A 127 5.01 3.54 4.92
C TRP A 127 4.75 5.04 5.08
N MET A 128 5.37 5.82 4.21
CA MET A 128 5.17 7.26 4.14
C MET A 128 4.58 7.63 2.79
N SER A 129 3.66 8.58 2.77
CA SER A 129 3.06 9.08 1.54
C SER A 129 2.92 10.57 1.60
N GLY A 130 3.28 11.24 0.52
CA GLY A 130 3.35 12.70 0.51
C GLY A 130 3.67 13.28 -0.84
N VAL A 131 3.94 14.57 -0.85
CA VAL A 131 4.31 15.35 -2.03
C VAL A 131 5.78 15.71 -1.95
N VAL A 132 6.52 15.55 -3.06
CA VAL A 132 7.88 16.05 -3.20
C VAL A 132 7.85 17.38 -3.95
N ALA A 133 8.29 18.44 -3.29
CA ALA A 133 8.38 19.80 -3.81
C ALA A 133 9.84 20.16 -4.13
N THR A 134 10.14 20.44 -5.40
CA THR A 134 11.48 20.81 -5.88
C THR A 134 11.72 22.31 -5.85
N ASP A 135 10.75 23.11 -6.29
CA ASP A 135 10.98 24.53 -6.60
C ASP A 135 9.98 25.49 -5.93
N ASP A 136 8.97 24.96 -5.21
CA ASP A 136 7.93 25.77 -4.56
C ASP A 136 7.30 25.03 -3.35
N VAL A 137 8.04 25.00 -2.24
CA VAL A 137 7.61 24.31 -1.02
C VAL A 137 6.33 24.94 -0.45
N GLU A 138 6.22 26.26 -0.46
CA GLU A 138 5.07 26.98 0.08
C GLU A 138 3.79 26.58 -0.68
N LYS A 139 3.84 26.53 -2.01
CA LYS A 139 2.70 26.11 -2.84
C LYS A 139 2.28 24.66 -2.59
N TYR A 140 3.23 23.75 -2.40
CA TYR A 140 2.93 22.32 -2.36
C TYR A 140 2.78 21.72 -0.96
N CYS A 141 3.37 22.33 0.06
CA CYS A 141 3.41 21.78 1.41
C CYS A 141 2.54 22.57 2.41
N ASP A 142 2.53 23.90 2.35
CA ASP A 142 1.78 24.70 3.32
C ASP A 142 0.28 24.41 3.30
N PRO A 143 -0.38 24.22 2.14
CA PRO A 143 -1.78 23.82 2.10
C PRO A 143 -2.05 22.49 2.81
N LEU A 144 -1.09 21.55 2.79
CA LEU A 144 -1.19 20.27 3.47
C LEU A 144 -1.01 20.45 4.99
N PHE A 145 -0.03 21.24 5.43
CA PHE A 145 0.16 21.52 6.86
C PHE A 145 -1.05 22.24 7.48
N ASN A 146 -1.73 23.10 6.72
CA ASN A 146 -2.95 23.78 7.18
C ASN A 146 -4.13 22.81 7.40
N LYS A 147 -4.10 21.61 6.78
CA LYS A 147 -5.07 20.54 7.01
C LYS A 147 -4.74 19.66 8.22
N ASN A 148 -3.61 19.86 8.90
CA ASN A 148 -3.29 19.09 10.09
C ASN A 148 -4.38 19.28 11.16
N PRO A 149 -4.91 18.18 11.75
CA PRO A 149 -5.88 18.29 12.82
C PRO A 149 -5.28 19.08 13.98
N LYS A 150 -6.06 19.99 14.57
CA LYS A 150 -5.67 20.78 15.75
C LYS A 150 -5.57 19.95 17.04
N ILE A 151 -5.67 18.62 16.92
CA ILE A 151 -5.72 17.69 18.03
C ILE A 151 -4.30 17.55 18.59
N LYS A 152 -4.15 17.78 19.92
CA LYS A 152 -2.90 17.46 20.63
C LYS A 152 -2.74 15.94 20.67
N ARG A 153 -1.97 15.42 19.70
CA ARG A 153 -1.70 14.01 19.39
C ARG A 153 -1.41 13.12 20.61
N GLU A 154 -0.87 13.67 21.69
CA GLU A 154 -0.48 12.91 22.88
C GLU A 154 -1.63 12.42 23.77
N LYS A 155 -2.83 13.02 23.71
CA LYS A 155 -3.94 12.65 24.63
C LYS A 155 -5.02 11.74 24.04
N GLU A 156 -5.09 11.60 22.72
CA GLU A 156 -6.14 10.78 22.06
C GLU A 156 -5.59 9.52 21.39
N LEU A 157 -4.27 9.39 21.20
CA LEU A 157 -3.68 8.17 20.63
C LEU A 157 -3.74 6.96 21.58
N HIS A 158 -4.15 7.16 22.83
CA HIS A 158 -4.01 6.15 23.86
C HIS A 158 -5.31 5.97 24.63
N LYS A 159 -5.94 4.79 24.42
CA LYS A 159 -5.87 3.84 25.53
C LYS A 159 -5.88 2.35 25.19
N ASN A 160 -6.49 1.81 24.14
CA ASN A 160 -6.67 0.33 24.11
C ASN A 160 -6.61 -0.41 22.75
N GLU A 161 -6.38 0.21 21.59
CA GLU A 161 -6.44 -0.49 20.28
C GLU A 161 -5.19 -0.20 19.42
N PRO A 162 -4.51 -1.23 18.89
CA PRO A 162 -3.34 -1.04 18.03
C PRO A 162 -3.73 -0.36 16.71
N GLU A 163 -2.82 0.44 16.13
CA GLU A 163 -3.09 1.16 14.87
C GLU A 163 -3.50 0.23 13.73
N SER A 164 -3.03 -1.02 13.75
CA SER A 164 -3.34 -2.09 12.82
C SER A 164 -4.84 -2.40 12.71
N GLU A 165 -5.58 -2.29 13.82
CA GLU A 165 -7.00 -2.66 13.91
C GLU A 165 -7.93 -1.50 13.50
N LYS A 166 -7.40 -0.27 13.45
CA LYS A 166 -8.18 0.91 13.06
C LYS A 166 -8.48 0.93 11.56
N LYS A 167 -9.64 1.50 11.23
CA LYS A 167 -10.00 1.75 9.84
C LYS A 167 -9.01 2.73 9.22
N ALA A 168 -8.59 2.44 7.99
CA ALA A 168 -7.70 3.31 7.21
C ALA A 168 -8.19 4.77 7.17
N SER A 169 -9.51 4.95 7.14
CA SER A 169 -10.13 6.26 7.07
C SER A 169 -9.91 7.08 8.35
N GLU A 170 -9.91 6.44 9.51
CA GLU A 170 -9.74 7.11 10.81
C GLU A 170 -8.26 7.44 11.04
N LEU A 171 -7.37 6.50 10.71
CA LEU A 171 -5.91 6.71 10.76
C LEU A 171 -5.48 7.90 9.90
N PHE A 172 -6.03 8.02 8.70
CA PHE A 172 -5.67 9.09 7.78
C PHE A 172 -6.04 10.49 8.28
N GLU A 173 -7.19 10.62 8.94
CA GLU A 173 -7.64 11.90 9.50
C GLU A 173 -6.85 12.30 10.75
N GLN A 174 -6.30 11.32 11.47
CA GLN A 174 -5.50 11.55 12.67
C GLN A 174 -4.01 11.79 12.37
N ALA A 175 -3.51 11.29 11.24
CA ALA A 175 -2.11 11.42 10.86
C ALA A 175 -1.75 12.86 10.50
N LEU A 176 -0.65 13.36 11.07
CA LEU A 176 -0.11 14.69 10.80
C LEU A 176 0.85 14.65 9.62
N TYR A 177 0.75 15.65 8.74
CA TYR A 177 1.81 16.00 7.80
C TYR A 177 3.05 16.47 8.54
N GLN A 178 4.18 15.93 8.11
CA GLN A 178 5.54 16.27 8.51
C GLN A 178 6.34 16.62 7.25
N SER A 179 7.53 17.21 7.42
CA SER A 179 8.45 17.46 6.32
C SER A 179 9.83 16.88 6.58
N ILE A 180 10.49 16.49 5.49
CA ILE A 180 11.91 16.18 5.44
C ILE A 180 12.49 16.60 4.09
N ASP A 181 13.79 16.91 4.03
CA ASP A 181 14.50 17.13 2.78
C ASP A 181 15.05 15.80 2.25
N LEU A 182 14.54 15.35 1.10
CA LEU A 182 15.06 14.18 0.42
C LEU A 182 16.24 14.57 -0.47
N PRO A 183 17.36 13.83 -0.41
CA PRO A 183 18.53 14.15 -1.22
C PRO A 183 18.29 13.78 -2.69
N VAL A 184 18.89 14.57 -3.60
CA VAL A 184 19.09 14.15 -4.99
C VAL A 184 20.18 13.09 -5.01
N VAL A 185 19.87 11.92 -5.53
CA VAL A 185 20.76 10.74 -5.51
C VAL A 185 20.59 9.92 -6.77
N ASP A 186 21.65 9.25 -7.18
CA ASP A 186 21.55 8.22 -8.21
C ASP A 186 20.68 7.08 -7.69
N SER A 187 19.78 6.61 -8.55
CA SER A 187 18.85 5.55 -8.22
C SER A 187 18.72 4.56 -9.37
N ILE A 188 18.31 3.35 -9.03
CA ILE A 188 17.76 2.42 -10.02
C ILE A 188 16.26 2.57 -9.98
N ALA A 189 15.64 2.63 -11.16
CA ALA A 189 14.21 2.65 -11.28
C ALA A 189 13.69 1.48 -12.10
N ILE A 190 12.47 1.06 -11.78
CA ILE A 190 11.71 0.06 -12.50
C ILE A 190 10.35 0.65 -12.82
N LYS A 191 9.94 0.53 -14.08
CA LYS A 191 8.58 0.84 -14.50
C LYS A 191 7.77 -0.44 -14.54
N PHE A 192 6.59 -0.40 -13.95
CA PHE A 192 5.75 -1.58 -13.84
C PHE A 192 4.26 -1.24 -13.98
N PRO A 193 3.45 -2.11 -14.62
CA PRO A 193 2.02 -1.87 -14.75
C PRO A 193 1.32 -1.71 -13.40
N PHE A 194 0.39 -0.78 -13.36
CA PHE A 194 -0.34 -0.42 -12.16
C PHE A 194 -1.85 -0.37 -12.44
N SER A 195 -2.59 -1.25 -11.78
CA SER A 195 -4.06 -1.28 -11.85
C SER A 195 -4.75 -0.69 -10.62
N ASN A 196 -3.97 -0.24 -9.62
CA ASN A 196 -4.50 0.25 -8.35
C ASN A 196 -5.39 -0.78 -7.60
N GLY A 197 -5.26 -2.04 -7.98
CA GLY A 197 -6.01 -3.16 -7.44
C GLY A 197 -5.19 -3.96 -6.41
N PHE A 198 -5.87 -4.92 -5.79
CA PHE A 198 -5.25 -5.84 -4.83
C PHE A 198 -4.05 -6.59 -5.43
N LEU A 199 -4.19 -7.09 -6.67
CA LEU A 199 -3.10 -7.82 -7.34
C LEU A 199 -1.88 -6.95 -7.61
N SER A 200 -2.05 -5.67 -8.00
CA SER A 200 -0.90 -4.76 -8.13
C SER A 200 -0.21 -4.52 -6.80
N GLY A 201 -0.96 -4.47 -5.69
CA GLY A 201 -0.38 -4.39 -4.35
C GLY A 201 0.41 -5.65 -3.99
N LEU A 202 -0.10 -6.84 -4.32
CA LEU A 202 0.64 -8.10 -4.12
C LEU A 202 1.90 -8.17 -4.97
N VAL A 203 1.83 -7.83 -6.25
CA VAL A 203 3.00 -7.81 -7.13
C VAL A 203 4.04 -6.82 -6.61
N PHE A 204 3.60 -5.66 -6.15
CA PHE A 204 4.50 -4.69 -5.56
C PHE A 204 5.20 -5.26 -4.31
N SER A 205 4.44 -5.82 -3.36
CA SER A 205 5.00 -6.37 -2.12
C SER A 205 5.90 -7.59 -2.31
N TYR A 206 5.51 -8.55 -3.16
CA TYR A 206 6.17 -9.87 -3.23
C TYR A 206 7.06 -10.08 -4.46
N LYS A 207 7.12 -9.09 -5.35
CA LYS A 207 7.95 -9.18 -6.56
C LYS A 207 8.79 -7.94 -6.78
N ILE A 208 8.20 -6.74 -6.69
CA ILE A 208 8.95 -5.50 -6.96
C ILE A 208 9.85 -5.13 -5.78
N ILE A 209 9.33 -5.10 -4.55
CA ILE A 209 10.15 -4.71 -3.37
C ILE A 209 11.35 -5.66 -3.17
N PRO A 210 11.19 -6.99 -3.17
CA PRO A 210 12.33 -7.90 -2.98
C PRO A 210 13.41 -7.72 -4.06
N GLU A 211 13.01 -7.63 -5.33
CA GLU A 211 13.93 -7.41 -6.45
C GLU A 211 14.68 -6.08 -6.33
N MET A 212 13.96 -5.00 -6.01
CA MET A 212 14.56 -3.68 -5.79
C MET A 212 15.60 -3.72 -4.68
N ARG A 213 15.27 -4.36 -3.54
CA ARG A 213 16.18 -4.50 -2.40
C ARG A 213 17.41 -5.33 -2.76
N GLN A 214 17.26 -6.39 -3.55
CA GLN A 214 18.39 -7.17 -4.07
C GLN A 214 19.29 -6.28 -4.94
N LEU A 215 18.72 -5.52 -5.88
CA LEU A 215 19.48 -4.60 -6.74
C LEU A 215 20.24 -3.55 -5.91
N ALA A 216 19.66 -3.07 -4.83
CA ALA A 216 20.30 -2.14 -3.90
C ALA A 216 21.45 -2.77 -3.13
N ALA A 217 21.34 -4.03 -2.73
CA ALA A 217 22.42 -4.76 -2.10
C ALA A 217 23.59 -5.02 -3.08
N GLU A 218 23.28 -5.25 -4.36
CA GLU A 218 24.28 -5.51 -5.39
C GLU A 218 25.01 -4.25 -5.88
N ARG A 219 24.30 -3.12 -5.96
CA ARG A 219 24.80 -1.89 -6.64
C ARG A 219 24.87 -0.65 -5.75
N GLY A 220 24.30 -0.70 -4.54
CA GLY A 220 24.30 0.41 -3.60
C GLY A 220 25.63 0.56 -2.86
N GLU A 221 25.82 1.73 -2.25
CA GLU A 221 26.97 1.99 -1.38
C GLU A 221 26.93 1.08 -0.13
N PRO A 222 28.07 0.58 0.35
CA PRO A 222 28.13 -0.19 1.59
C PRO A 222 27.53 0.58 2.78
N GLY A 223 26.62 -0.05 3.53
CA GLY A 223 25.93 0.57 4.66
C GLY A 223 24.77 1.49 4.27
N ASN A 224 24.42 1.57 2.98
CA ASN A 224 23.23 2.28 2.53
C ASN A 224 21.97 1.58 3.04
N MET A 225 21.03 2.36 3.60
CA MET A 225 19.72 1.84 4.01
C MET A 225 18.80 1.73 2.80
N SER A 226 18.43 0.50 2.45
CA SER A 226 17.58 0.24 1.31
C SER A 226 16.13 0.66 1.58
N VAL A 227 15.63 1.64 0.82
CA VAL A 227 14.23 2.05 0.78
C VAL A 227 13.69 1.96 -0.65
N VAL A 228 12.39 1.69 -0.80
CA VAL A 228 11.73 1.74 -2.11
C VAL A 228 10.84 2.96 -2.15
N VAL A 229 11.05 3.83 -3.13
CA VAL A 229 10.25 5.05 -3.33
C VAL A 229 9.42 4.86 -4.59
N SER A 230 8.10 4.95 -4.51
CA SER A 230 7.23 4.70 -5.66
C SER A 230 6.41 5.93 -6.02
N ARG A 231 6.19 6.10 -7.31
CA ARG A 231 5.33 7.12 -7.90
C ARG A 231 4.44 6.47 -8.94
N CYS A 232 3.13 6.66 -8.86
CA CYS A 232 2.19 5.97 -9.74
C CYS A 232 1.34 6.96 -10.54
N SER A 233 1.26 6.75 -11.86
CA SER A 233 0.32 7.46 -12.72
C SER A 233 -0.90 6.59 -12.98
N VAL A 234 -2.09 7.11 -12.65
CA VAL A 234 -3.35 6.41 -12.90
C VAL A 234 -3.69 6.47 -14.38
N GLU A 235 -3.36 7.59 -15.04
CA GLU A 235 -3.57 7.75 -16.48
C GLU A 235 -2.61 6.89 -17.30
N GLY A 236 -1.33 6.85 -16.90
CA GLY A 236 -0.33 5.99 -17.54
C GLY A 236 -0.48 4.51 -17.22
N ALA A 237 -1.32 4.15 -16.25
CA ALA A 237 -1.46 2.79 -15.72
C ALA A 237 -0.09 2.15 -15.38
N GLU A 238 0.85 2.97 -14.89
CA GLU A 238 2.22 2.56 -14.56
C GLU A 238 2.67 3.19 -13.23
N CYS A 239 3.46 2.44 -12.47
CA CYS A 239 4.26 2.97 -11.37
C CYS A 239 5.73 2.98 -11.77
N THR A 240 6.45 4.03 -11.37
CA THR A 240 7.90 4.07 -11.33
C THR A 240 8.34 3.86 -9.90
N HIS A 241 9.10 2.80 -9.66
CA HIS A 241 9.68 2.47 -8.36
C HIS A 241 11.17 2.80 -8.42
N TYR A 242 11.65 3.61 -7.50
CA TYR A 242 13.03 4.05 -7.35
C TYR A 242 13.66 3.37 -6.14
N ILE A 243 14.93 3.04 -6.25
CA ILE A 243 15.77 2.64 -5.14
C ILE A 243 17.04 3.50 -5.10
N PRO A 244 17.16 4.41 -4.12
CA PRO A 244 18.37 5.18 -3.89
C PRO A 244 19.60 4.29 -3.69
N LEU A 245 20.66 4.54 -4.45
CA LEU A 245 21.93 3.81 -4.30
C LEU A 245 22.83 4.36 -3.20
N SER A 246 22.55 5.58 -2.73
CA SER A 246 23.28 6.26 -1.65
C SER A 246 22.32 7.08 -0.78
N LYS A 247 22.81 7.50 0.39
CA LYS A 247 22.10 8.37 1.35
C LYS A 247 20.70 7.89 1.75
N GLY A 248 20.45 6.59 1.74
CA GLY A 248 19.18 5.97 2.10
C GLY A 248 18.66 6.36 3.49
N ILE A 249 19.56 6.66 4.43
CA ILE A 249 19.20 7.17 5.75
C ILE A 249 18.37 8.47 5.71
N GLY A 250 18.60 9.33 4.70
CA GLY A 250 17.81 10.55 4.50
C GLY A 250 16.34 10.27 4.18
N PHE A 251 16.06 9.11 3.58
CA PHE A 251 14.70 8.68 3.25
C PHE A 251 13.97 8.01 4.43
N HIS A 252 14.67 7.64 5.52
CA HIS A 252 14.05 7.05 6.70
C HIS A 252 13.34 8.08 7.59
N ALA A 253 13.57 9.37 7.39
CA ALA A 253 12.89 10.43 8.15
C ALA A 253 12.93 10.28 9.68
N GLY A 254 14.11 9.93 10.20
CA GLY A 254 14.35 9.70 11.62
C GLY A 254 13.77 8.39 12.15
N GLN A 255 13.12 7.58 11.31
CA GLN A 255 12.70 6.23 11.67
C GLN A 255 13.92 5.31 11.82
N PRO A 256 13.87 4.33 12.73
CA PRO A 256 14.95 3.35 12.87
C PRO A 256 15.12 2.52 11.58
N SER A 257 16.28 1.86 11.44
CA SER A 257 16.48 0.87 10.40
C SER A 257 15.42 -0.24 10.47
N THR A 258 15.18 -0.97 9.38
CA THR A 258 14.24 -2.10 9.40
C THR A 258 14.63 -3.15 10.44
N GLU A 259 15.92 -3.45 10.56
CA GLU A 259 16.46 -4.40 11.54
C GLU A 259 16.20 -3.93 12.99
N ASP A 260 16.49 -2.67 13.31
CA ASP A 260 16.28 -2.14 14.66
C ASP A 260 14.79 -2.03 14.98
N TYR A 261 13.95 -1.71 13.99
CA TYR A 261 12.50 -1.69 14.15
C TYR A 261 11.94 -3.09 14.42
N GLN A 262 12.38 -4.08 13.65
CA GLN A 262 11.94 -5.48 13.76
C GLN A 262 12.24 -6.05 15.16
N ARG A 263 13.41 -5.76 15.74
CA ARG A 263 13.77 -6.18 17.11
C ARG A 263 12.83 -5.63 18.20
N GLY A 264 12.11 -4.54 17.91
CA GLY A 264 11.13 -3.95 18.82
C GLY A 264 9.71 -4.49 18.66
N LEU A 265 9.45 -5.34 17.65
CA LEU A 265 8.15 -5.94 17.42
C LEU A 265 7.97 -7.19 18.29
N PRO A 266 6.73 -7.53 18.71
CA PRO A 266 6.46 -8.82 19.33
C PRO A 266 6.81 -9.96 18.38
N ASP A 267 7.31 -11.09 18.90
CA ASP A 267 7.75 -12.29 18.14
C ASP A 267 6.64 -13.02 17.36
N GLU A 268 5.49 -12.39 17.13
CA GLU A 268 4.44 -12.89 16.25
C GLU A 268 4.90 -12.77 14.79
N GLY A 269 5.70 -13.74 14.35
CA GLY A 269 6.21 -13.79 12.98
C GLY A 269 5.08 -13.67 11.95
N PHE A 270 5.26 -12.76 10.99
CA PHE A 270 4.31 -12.62 9.89
C PHE A 270 4.33 -13.89 9.03
N SER A 271 3.25 -14.66 9.09
CA SER A 271 3.03 -15.78 8.18
C SER A 271 2.18 -15.32 7.00
N LEU A 272 2.79 -15.24 5.82
CA LEU A 272 2.09 -15.03 4.55
C LEU A 272 0.96 -16.03 4.36
N VAL A 273 1.19 -17.27 4.78
CA VAL A 273 0.21 -18.36 4.72
C VAL A 273 -0.98 -18.06 5.63
N GLU A 274 -0.77 -17.61 6.86
CA GLU A 274 -1.87 -17.24 7.76
C GLU A 274 -2.63 -16.00 7.28
N THR A 275 -1.93 -15.04 6.66
CA THR A 275 -2.56 -13.85 6.07
C THR A 275 -3.41 -14.20 4.86
N LEU A 276 -2.91 -15.08 3.98
CA LEU A 276 -3.67 -15.61 2.84
C LEU A 276 -4.84 -16.50 3.31
N LYS A 277 -4.64 -17.36 4.31
CA LYS A 277 -5.71 -18.14 4.95
C LYS A 277 -6.78 -17.20 5.51
N GLY A 278 -6.40 -16.15 6.23
CA GLY A 278 -7.30 -15.13 6.76
C GLY A 278 -8.10 -14.40 5.67
N GLY A 279 -7.43 -13.95 4.61
CA GLY A 279 -8.08 -13.35 3.45
C GLY A 279 -9.05 -14.29 2.73
N LEU A 280 -8.63 -15.53 2.50
CA LEU A 280 -9.46 -16.59 1.91
C LEU A 280 -10.66 -16.93 2.81
N ARG A 281 -10.54 -16.92 4.14
CA ARG A 281 -11.68 -17.13 5.06
C ARG A 281 -12.74 -16.05 4.88
N VAL A 282 -12.35 -14.79 4.69
CA VAL A 282 -13.28 -13.66 4.53
C VAL A 282 -13.94 -13.69 3.15
N VAL A 283 -13.16 -13.94 2.09
CA VAL A 283 -13.64 -13.90 0.70
C VAL A 283 -14.41 -15.16 0.32
N CYS A 284 -14.02 -16.31 0.87
CA CYS A 284 -14.56 -17.63 0.57
C CYS A 284 -14.90 -18.39 1.87
N PRO A 285 -15.96 -17.98 2.60
CA PRO A 285 -16.29 -18.58 3.90
C PRO A 285 -16.57 -20.10 3.83
N PHE A 286 -16.89 -20.64 2.66
CA PHE A 286 -17.06 -22.08 2.43
C PHE A 286 -15.73 -22.87 2.46
N LEU A 287 -14.58 -22.21 2.30
CA LEU A 287 -13.26 -22.84 2.44
C LEU A 287 -12.80 -22.96 3.88
N LYS A 288 -13.50 -22.32 4.84
CA LYS A 288 -13.13 -22.32 6.26
C LYS A 288 -12.83 -23.73 6.83
N PRO A 289 -13.65 -24.78 6.58
CA PRO A 289 -13.37 -26.13 7.09
C PRO A 289 -12.12 -26.80 6.51
N TYR A 290 -11.62 -26.31 5.37
CA TYR A 290 -10.45 -26.85 4.68
C TYR A 290 -9.17 -26.05 4.99
N LEU A 291 -9.31 -24.84 5.56
CA LEU A 291 -8.22 -23.95 5.92
C LEU A 291 -7.86 -24.02 7.41
N GLU A 292 -8.74 -24.61 8.23
CA GLU A 292 -8.45 -24.99 9.61
C GLU A 292 -7.68 -26.31 9.56
N ASP A 293 -6.38 -26.25 9.87
CA ASP A 293 -5.56 -27.45 10.00
C ASP A 293 -6.19 -28.35 11.08
N THR A 294 -6.42 -29.62 10.75
CA THR A 294 -6.86 -30.66 11.69
C THR A 294 -5.78 -31.06 12.70
N THR A 295 -4.81 -30.19 12.99
CA THR A 295 -3.66 -30.46 13.86
C THR A 295 -3.77 -29.81 15.24
N ASP A 296 -4.97 -29.39 15.66
CA ASP A 296 -5.27 -29.37 17.09
C ASP A 296 -5.42 -30.83 17.55
N GLU A 297 -4.30 -31.57 17.62
CA GLU A 297 -4.24 -32.78 18.42
C GLU A 297 -4.66 -32.38 19.83
N PRO A 298 -5.73 -32.97 20.39
CA PRO A 298 -6.07 -32.72 21.78
C PRO A 298 -4.83 -33.09 22.60
N ALA A 299 -4.32 -32.12 23.35
CA ALA A 299 -3.22 -32.33 24.30
C ALA A 299 -3.48 -33.66 25.02
N ALA A 300 -2.57 -34.62 24.81
CA ALA A 300 -2.67 -35.94 25.42
C ALA A 300 -2.88 -35.73 26.91
N GLY A 301 -4.08 -36.09 27.38
CA GLY A 301 -4.44 -36.02 28.78
C GLY A 301 -3.42 -36.82 29.58
N ASP A 302 -2.74 -36.12 30.46
CA ASP A 302 -1.89 -36.69 31.50
C ASP A 302 -2.77 -37.52 32.42
N ASN A 303 -2.93 -38.81 32.08
CA ASN A 303 -3.51 -39.82 32.97
C ASN A 303 -2.41 -40.26 33.95
N SER A 304 -2.15 -39.44 34.96
CA SER A 304 -1.32 -39.80 36.11
C SER A 304 -2.07 -39.55 37.43
N GLU A 305 -3.08 -40.37 37.71
CA GLU A 305 -3.45 -40.69 39.09
C GLU A 305 -3.72 -42.19 39.22
N LEU A 306 -2.77 -42.86 39.87
CA LEU A 306 -2.84 -44.18 40.50
C LEU A 306 -2.33 -44.00 41.93
#